data_AF-A0A2W5ZL71-F1
#
_entry.id   AF-A0A2W5ZL71-F1
#
_cell.length_a   1.000
_cell.length_b   1.000
_cell.length_c   1.000
_cell.angle_alpha   90.00
_cell.angle_beta   90.00
_cell.angle_gamma   90.00
#
_symmetry.space_group_name_H-M   'P 1'
#
loop_
_entity.id
_entity.type
_entity.pdbx_description
1 polymer ?
#
loop_
_entity_poly.entity_id
_entity_poly.type
_entity_poly.pdbx_seq_one_letter_code
_entity_poly.pdbx_strand_id
1 'polypeptide(L)'
;MRLIAFGGGGILSLLFFSLELLKVRRDRRRFWLLSYATLCAATLLAISIIHIRFAPYASAAGAVALAIKVSHLRNRAGVLPAAVFGTILAVPPIYAAATDAGDARILSCHVAAAARWLKDERDVVLVDIDLAPELLWRTNAMTVATLYHRGYKGIVKYLRASRALTDDDARAALEAARVKRVLLCVLPPNARAPYIADLPETAMERWKSGQLPSWLHKDHEDDAAGLILLSLSPE
;
A
#
# COMPACT_ATOMS: atom_id res chain seq x y z
N MET A 1 -11.18 10.13 -1.96
CA MET A 1 -10.19 11.09 -2.52
C MET A 1 -9.07 10.45 -3.34
N ARG A 2 -8.59 9.23 -3.05
CA ARG A 2 -7.46 8.60 -3.78
C ARG A 2 -7.66 8.46 -5.30
N LEU A 3 -8.88 8.17 -5.77
CA LEU A 3 -9.17 8.02 -7.21
C LEU A 3 -8.93 9.31 -8.01
N ILE A 4 -9.13 10.48 -7.40
CA ILE A 4 -8.98 11.79 -8.05
C ILE A 4 -7.50 12.17 -8.19
N ALA A 5 -6.68 11.88 -7.17
CA ALA A 5 -5.25 12.18 -7.19
C ALA A 5 -4.49 11.34 -8.22
N PHE A 6 -4.84 10.06 -8.34
CA PHE A 6 -4.16 9.12 -9.24
C PHE A 6 -4.68 9.12 -10.68
N GLY A 7 -5.98 9.39 -10.89
CA GLY A 7 -6.57 9.52 -12.24
C GLY A 7 -6.25 10.85 -12.92
N GLY A 8 -5.98 11.90 -12.16
CA GLY A 8 -5.75 13.26 -12.68
C GLY A 8 -4.59 13.36 -13.66
N GLY A 9 -3.46 12.67 -13.39
CA GLY A 9 -2.31 12.67 -14.30
C GLY A 9 -2.61 12.04 -15.66
N GLY A 10 -3.31 10.90 -15.66
CA GLY A 10 -3.73 10.23 -16.89
C GLY A 10 -4.68 11.11 -17.73
N ILE A 11 -5.68 11.72 -17.10
CA ILE A 11 -6.62 12.63 -17.76
C ILE A 11 -5.87 13.84 -18.35
N LEU A 12 -4.97 14.46 -17.58
CA LEU A 12 -4.19 15.62 -18.04
C LEU A 12 -3.31 15.29 -19.26
N SER A 13 -2.64 14.13 -19.24
CA SER A 13 -1.85 13.68 -20.39
C SER A 13 -2.70 13.46 -21.64
N LEU A 14 -3.85 12.78 -21.50
CA LEU A 14 -4.76 12.51 -22.60
C LEU A 14 -5.31 13.80 -23.21
N LEU A 15 -5.77 14.74 -22.37
CA LEU A 15 -6.25 16.04 -22.83
C LEU A 15 -5.16 16.84 -23.54
N PHE A 16 -3.93 16.87 -22.99
CA PHE A 16 -2.82 17.58 -23.60
C PHE A 16 -2.49 17.06 -25.00
N PHE A 17 -2.27 15.75 -25.16
CA PHE A 17 -1.89 15.19 -26.45
C PHE A 17 -3.03 15.28 -27.47
N SER A 18 -4.29 15.11 -27.04
CA SER A 18 -5.46 15.29 -27.91
C SER A 18 -5.56 16.72 -28.44
N LEU A 19 -5.36 17.72 -27.59
CA LEU A 19 -5.40 19.13 -27.99
C LEU A 19 -4.23 19.53 -28.90
N GLU A 20 -3.02 19.01 -28.68
CA GLU A 20 -1.89 19.25 -29.59
C GLU A 20 -2.09 18.52 -30.93
N LEU A 21 -2.65 17.31 -30.92
CA LEU A 21 -2.96 16.56 -32.13
C LEU A 21 -3.92 17.33 -33.06
N LEU A 22 -4.94 17.99 -32.48
CA LEU A 22 -5.89 18.82 -33.24
C LEU A 22 -5.22 20.00 -33.94
N LYS A 23 -4.12 20.55 -33.40
CA LYS A 23 -3.40 21.69 -33.98
C LYS A 23 -2.47 21.31 -35.14
N VAL A 24 -2.02 20.05 -35.19
CA VAL A 24 -0.90 19.62 -36.04
C VAL A 24 -1.38 18.82 -37.27
N ARG A 25 -2.55 19.17 -37.83
CA ARG A 25 -3.12 18.45 -39.00
C ARG A 25 -2.27 18.53 -40.27
N ARG A 26 -1.37 19.52 -40.40
CA ARG A 26 -0.54 19.72 -41.61
C ARG A 26 0.84 19.07 -41.56
N ASP A 27 1.38 18.76 -40.38
CA ASP A 27 2.70 18.11 -40.24
C ASP A 27 2.52 16.62 -39.96
N ARG A 28 2.65 15.79 -41.00
CA ARG A 28 2.39 14.35 -40.95
C ARG A 28 3.28 13.63 -39.92
N ARG A 29 4.53 14.04 -39.75
CA ARG A 29 5.46 13.38 -38.81
C ARG A 29 5.03 13.65 -37.37
N ARG A 30 4.78 14.92 -37.04
CA ARG A 30 4.33 15.29 -35.69
C ARG A 30 2.94 14.74 -35.38
N PHE A 31 2.04 14.71 -36.37
CA PHE A 31 0.72 14.11 -36.24
C PHE A 31 0.80 12.65 -35.77
N TRP A 32 1.62 11.82 -36.42
CA TRP A 32 1.77 10.41 -36.03
C TRP A 32 2.37 10.24 -34.63
N LEU A 33 3.39 11.02 -34.26
CA LEU A 33 3.99 10.96 -32.92
C LEU A 33 2.98 11.35 -31.83
N LEU A 34 2.19 12.41 -32.04
CA LEU A 34 1.16 12.83 -31.09
C LEU A 34 0.01 11.84 -31.03
N SER A 35 -0.34 11.19 -32.15
CA SER A 35 -1.36 10.13 -32.19
C SER A 35 -0.93 8.94 -31.35
N TYR A 36 0.33 8.51 -31.50
CA TYR A 36 0.92 7.44 -30.69
C TYR A 36 0.93 7.80 -29.20
N ALA A 37 1.39 9.01 -28.85
CA ALA A 37 1.39 9.47 -27.46
C ALA A 37 -0.03 9.54 -26.86
N THR A 38 -1.01 10.00 -27.63
CA THR A 38 -2.43 10.04 -27.22
C THR A 38 -2.96 8.63 -26.96
N LEU A 39 -2.67 7.68 -27.86
CA LEU A 39 -3.07 6.29 -27.70
C LEU A 39 -2.43 5.66 -26.45
N CYS A 40 -1.12 5.85 -26.24
CA CYS A 40 -0.43 5.36 -25.04
C CYS A 40 -1.03 5.96 -23.76
N ALA A 41 -1.29 7.27 -23.73
CA ALA A 41 -1.93 7.93 -22.60
C ALA A 41 -3.33 7.38 -22.33
N ALA A 42 -4.14 7.18 -23.38
CA ALA A 42 -5.47 6.58 -23.27
C ALA A 42 -5.40 5.14 -22.71
N THR A 43 -4.46 4.32 -23.20
CA THR A 43 -4.25 2.95 -22.72
C THR A 43 -3.81 2.92 -21.26
N LEU A 44 -2.86 3.77 -20.86
CA LEU A 44 -2.42 3.87 -19.46
C LEU A 44 -3.56 4.32 -18.54
N LEU A 45 -4.36 5.30 -18.97
CA LEU A 45 -5.52 5.75 -18.23
C LEU A 45 -6.56 4.62 -18.09
N ALA A 46 -6.90 3.94 -19.19
CA ALA A 46 -7.84 2.82 -19.17
C ALA A 46 -7.35 1.70 -18.24
N ILE A 47 -6.09 1.30 -18.33
CA ILE A 47 -5.51 0.29 -17.44
C ILE A 47 -5.52 0.76 -15.98
N SER A 48 -5.25 2.05 -15.71
CA SER A 48 -5.29 2.58 -14.34
C SER A 48 -6.70 2.62 -13.74
N ILE A 49 -7.72 2.86 -14.57
CA ILE A 49 -9.15 2.81 -14.17
C ILE A 49 -9.55 1.37 -13.83
N ILE A 50 -9.14 0.41 -14.67
CA ILE A 50 -9.43 -1.02 -14.46
C ILE A 50 -8.63 -1.57 -13.28
N HIS A 51 -7.39 -1.10 -13.11
CA HIS A 51 -6.42 -1.63 -12.14
C HIS A 51 -5.63 -0.50 -11.50
N ILE A 52 -6.02 -0.11 -10.28
CA ILE A 52 -5.41 0.98 -9.52
C ILE A 52 -3.88 0.85 -9.35
N ARG A 53 -3.34 -0.38 -9.35
CA ARG A 53 -1.89 -0.63 -9.27
C ARG A 53 -1.08 -0.01 -10.42
N PHE A 54 -1.72 0.33 -11.54
CA PHE A 54 -1.07 0.99 -12.67
C PHE A 54 -1.19 2.52 -12.66
N ALA A 55 -1.84 3.10 -11.64
CA ALA A 55 -1.92 4.55 -11.44
C ALA A 55 -0.57 5.28 -11.50
N PRO A 56 0.55 4.75 -10.98
CA PRO A 56 1.85 5.43 -11.08
C PRO A 56 2.30 5.69 -12.52
N TYR A 57 2.00 4.78 -13.46
CA TYR A 57 2.37 4.94 -14.86
C TYR A 57 1.58 6.07 -15.54
N ALA A 58 0.27 6.14 -15.28
CA ALA A 58 -0.56 7.25 -15.76
C ALA A 58 -0.14 8.59 -15.14
N SER A 59 0.27 8.58 -13.87
CA SER A 59 0.78 9.76 -13.16
C SER A 59 2.10 10.26 -13.78
N ALA A 60 3.02 9.37 -14.09
CA ALA A 60 4.28 9.70 -14.77
C ALA A 60 4.04 10.32 -16.16
N ALA A 61 3.13 9.76 -16.95
CA ALA A 61 2.74 10.34 -18.24
C ALA A 61 2.14 11.75 -18.08
N GLY A 62 1.30 11.96 -17.05
CA GLY A 62 0.77 13.26 -16.67
C GLY A 62 1.85 14.28 -16.33
N ALA A 63 2.85 13.90 -15.52
CA ALA A 63 3.96 14.76 -15.14
C ALA A 63 4.78 15.22 -16.35
N VAL A 64 5.05 14.31 -17.29
CA VAL A 64 5.75 14.64 -18.55
C VAL A 64 4.92 15.62 -19.39
N ALA A 65 3.62 15.36 -19.56
CA ALA A 65 2.73 16.23 -20.33
C ALA A 65 2.65 17.64 -19.71
N LEU A 66 2.58 17.72 -18.39
CA LEU A 66 2.60 18.98 -17.64
C LEU A 66 3.90 19.75 -17.86
N ALA A 67 5.06 19.09 -17.74
CA ALA A 67 6.37 19.73 -17.96
C ALA A 67 6.51 20.30 -19.37
N ILE A 68 6.06 19.57 -20.39
CA ILE A 68 6.03 20.04 -21.78
C ILE A 68 5.11 21.27 -21.90
N LYS A 69 3.91 21.22 -21.30
CA LYS A 69 2.96 22.33 -21.36
C LYS A 69 3.49 23.60 -20.69
N VAL A 70 4.09 23.46 -19.50
CA VAL A 70 4.72 24.58 -18.77
C VAL A 70 5.86 25.17 -19.58
N SER A 71 6.70 24.34 -20.21
CA SER A 71 7.78 24.82 -21.09
C SER A 71 7.24 25.62 -22.28
N HIS A 72 6.18 25.13 -22.94
CA HIS A 72 5.51 25.87 -24.01
C HIS A 72 4.87 27.17 -23.53
N LEU A 73 4.23 27.17 -22.37
CA LEU A 73 3.63 28.37 -21.79
C LEU A 73 4.71 29.39 -21.43
N ARG A 74 5.85 28.94 -20.88
CA ARG A 74 7.01 29.80 -20.57
C ARG A 74 7.51 30.51 -21.83
N ASN A 75 7.65 29.78 -22.92
CA ASN A 75 8.16 30.33 -24.18
C ASN A 75 7.15 31.27 -24.87
N ARG A 76 5.84 31.18 -24.56
CA ARG A 76 4.80 32.01 -25.19
C ARG A 76 4.35 33.20 -24.35
N ALA A 77 4.28 33.04 -23.03
CA ALA A 77 3.68 33.98 -22.10
C ALA A 77 4.65 34.44 -20.99
N GLY A 78 5.89 33.94 -20.99
CA GLY A 78 6.90 34.27 -19.99
C GLY A 78 6.88 33.35 -18.76
N VAL A 79 7.84 33.58 -17.87
CA VAL A 79 8.10 32.71 -16.71
C VAL A 79 6.98 32.76 -15.67
N LEU A 80 6.42 33.94 -15.41
CA LEU A 80 5.44 34.12 -14.33
C LEU A 80 4.13 33.33 -14.59
N PRO A 81 3.46 33.44 -15.77
CA PRO A 81 2.26 32.63 -16.02
C PRO A 81 2.53 31.14 -16.03
N ALA A 82 3.71 30.73 -16.52
CA ALA A 82 4.13 29.32 -16.52
C ALA A 82 4.34 28.78 -15.11
N ALA A 83 4.94 29.58 -14.22
CA ALA A 83 5.12 29.25 -12.82
C ALA A 83 3.77 29.13 -12.10
N VAL A 84 2.86 30.11 -12.25
CA VAL A 84 1.53 30.07 -11.63
C VAL A 84 0.75 28.83 -12.08
N PHE A 85 0.71 28.55 -13.39
CA PHE A 85 0.03 27.37 -13.92
C PHE A 85 0.63 26.06 -13.41
N GLY A 86 1.97 25.96 -13.43
CA GLY A 86 2.69 24.79 -12.91
C GLY A 86 2.40 24.55 -11.43
N THR A 87 2.45 25.61 -10.61
CA THR A 87 2.18 25.54 -9.17
C THR A 87 0.74 25.10 -8.88
N ILE A 88 -0.26 25.69 -9.53
CA ILE A 88 -1.67 25.31 -9.33
C ILE A 88 -1.90 23.82 -9.60
N LEU A 89 -1.25 23.27 -10.62
CA LEU A 89 -1.39 21.85 -10.97
C LEU A 89 -0.52 20.92 -10.12
N ALA A 90 0.61 21.40 -9.59
CA ALA A 90 1.52 20.61 -8.76
C ALA A 90 1.13 20.56 -7.27
N VAL A 91 0.47 21.59 -6.75
CA VAL A 91 0.12 21.67 -5.31
C VAL A 91 -0.79 20.53 -4.85
N PRO A 92 -1.93 20.21 -5.53
CA PRO A 92 -2.79 19.12 -5.07
C PRO A 92 -2.10 17.74 -4.98
N PRO A 93 -1.35 17.26 -5.99
CA PRO A 93 -0.65 15.97 -5.87
C PRO A 93 0.49 16.00 -4.86
N ILE A 94 1.20 17.13 -4.69
CA ILE A 94 2.23 17.27 -3.65
C ILE A 94 1.60 17.18 -2.25
N TYR A 95 0.49 17.89 -2.04
CA TYR A 95 -0.23 17.85 -0.78
C TYR A 95 -0.73 16.43 -0.47
N ALA A 96 -1.35 15.76 -1.44
CA ALA A 96 -1.80 14.38 -1.29
C ALA A 96 -0.65 13.41 -0.97
N ALA A 97 0.49 13.55 -1.66
CA ALA A 97 1.68 12.73 -1.40
C ALA A 97 2.26 12.99 0.00
N ALA A 98 2.29 14.25 0.45
CA ALA A 98 2.77 14.61 1.78
C ALA A 98 1.88 14.03 2.89
N THR A 99 0.55 14.05 2.71
CA THR A 99 -0.38 13.44 3.68
C THR A 99 -0.25 11.92 3.71
N ASP A 100 -0.19 11.24 2.55
CA ASP A 100 -0.05 9.78 2.50
C ASP A 100 1.30 9.32 3.09
N ALA A 101 2.39 10.07 2.87
CA ALA A 101 3.71 9.74 3.42
C ALA A 101 3.77 9.90 4.95
N GLY A 102 3.04 10.87 5.51
CA GLY A 102 2.91 11.06 6.95
C GLY A 102 2.21 9.86 7.61
N ASP A 103 1.07 9.43 7.06
CA ASP A 103 0.28 8.32 7.59
C ASP A 103 1.03 6.98 7.51
N ALA A 104 1.77 6.73 6.43
CA ALA A 104 2.54 5.49 6.26
C ALA A 104 3.66 5.30 7.31
N ARG A 105 4.24 6.41 7.80
CA ARG A 105 5.30 6.38 8.81
C ARG A 105 4.77 6.16 10.23
N ILE A 106 3.53 6.56 10.50
CA ILE A 106 2.87 6.43 11.80
C ILE A 106 2.31 5.01 12.01
N LEU A 107 2.16 4.25 10.93
CA LEU A 107 1.53 2.91 10.93
C LEU A 107 2.50 1.74 10.76
N SER A 108 3.82 1.97 10.63
CA SER A 108 4.76 0.89 10.33
C SER A 108 5.51 0.41 11.57
N CYS A 109 5.24 -0.83 11.96
CA CYS A 109 6.08 -1.54 12.93
C CYS A 109 7.43 -1.89 12.30
N HIS A 110 8.50 -1.79 13.08
CA HIS A 110 9.85 -2.03 12.58
C HIS A 110 10.18 -3.52 12.60
N VAL A 111 9.67 -4.28 11.63
CA VAL A 111 9.81 -5.76 11.51
C VAL A 111 11.27 -6.21 11.58
N ALA A 112 12.22 -5.38 11.17
CA ALA A 112 13.64 -5.65 11.31
C ALA A 112 14.06 -5.96 12.76
N ALA A 113 13.38 -5.40 13.77
CA ALA A 113 13.63 -5.72 15.18
C ALA A 113 13.24 -7.16 15.54
N ALA A 114 12.14 -7.68 14.96
CA ALA A 114 11.68 -9.06 15.17
C ALA A 114 12.65 -10.11 14.62
N ALA A 115 13.49 -9.74 13.66
CA ALA A 115 14.48 -10.66 13.08
C ALA A 115 15.44 -11.23 14.13
N ARG A 116 15.71 -10.49 15.22
CA ARG A 116 16.55 -10.97 16.32
C ARG A 116 15.87 -12.08 17.14
N TRP A 117 14.55 -12.03 17.28
CA TRP A 117 13.76 -13.02 18.02
C TRP A 117 13.49 -14.29 17.20
N LEU A 118 13.38 -14.13 15.88
CA LEU A 118 12.94 -15.18 14.97
C LEU A 118 14.05 -15.69 14.03
N LYS A 119 15.32 -15.35 14.30
CA LYS A 119 16.45 -15.66 13.40
C LYS A 119 16.55 -17.15 13.05
N ASP A 120 16.45 -17.98 14.07
CA ASP A 120 16.55 -19.44 13.98
C ASP A 120 15.19 -20.13 14.01
N GLU A 121 14.10 -19.34 14.07
CA GLU A 121 12.72 -19.85 14.06
C GLU A 121 12.41 -20.47 12.69
N ARG A 122 11.79 -21.64 12.70
CA ARG A 122 11.32 -22.34 11.50
C ARG A 122 9.83 -22.62 11.54
N ASP A 123 9.19 -22.35 12.67
CA ASP A 123 7.77 -22.54 12.82
C ASP A 123 6.95 -21.52 12.03
N VAL A 124 5.65 -21.78 11.93
CA VAL A 124 4.69 -20.88 11.30
C VAL A 124 4.35 -19.74 12.27
N VAL A 125 4.64 -18.53 11.84
CA VAL A 125 4.34 -17.28 12.52
C VAL A 125 3.12 -16.64 11.86
N LEU A 126 2.08 -16.34 12.65
CA LEU A 126 1.04 -15.43 12.21
C LEU A 126 1.55 -14.00 12.39
N VAL A 127 1.69 -13.28 11.29
CA VAL A 127 2.08 -11.87 11.24
C VAL A 127 1.12 -11.15 10.32
N ASP A 128 0.97 -9.83 10.49
CA ASP A 128 0.24 -9.00 9.52
C ASP A 128 0.72 -9.32 8.09
N ILE A 129 -0.24 -9.54 7.19
CA ILE A 129 0.03 -9.98 5.82
C ILE A 129 0.93 -8.99 5.05
N ASP A 130 0.85 -7.71 5.39
CA ASP A 130 1.66 -6.65 4.77
C ASP A 130 3.12 -6.69 5.24
N LEU A 131 3.36 -7.25 6.43
CA LEU A 131 4.69 -7.39 7.05
C LEU A 131 5.36 -8.74 6.74
N ALA A 132 4.60 -9.71 6.26
CA ALA A 132 5.08 -11.06 5.98
C ALA A 132 6.27 -11.12 4.98
N PRO A 133 6.30 -10.36 3.86
CA PRO A 133 7.44 -10.38 2.95
C PRO A 133 8.75 -9.94 3.60
N GLU A 134 8.72 -8.92 4.44
CA GLU A 134 9.91 -8.46 5.16
C GLU A 134 10.35 -9.49 6.20
N LEU A 135 9.42 -10.11 6.92
CA LEU A 135 9.75 -11.15 7.90
C LEU A 135 10.42 -12.36 7.23
N LEU A 136 9.85 -12.84 6.11
CA LEU A 136 10.40 -13.94 5.32
C LEU A 136 11.78 -13.61 4.72
N TRP A 137 12.01 -12.34 4.36
CA TRP A 137 13.31 -11.91 3.85
C TRP A 137 14.40 -11.92 4.93
N ARG A 138 14.02 -11.67 6.19
CA ARG A 138 14.98 -11.48 7.30
C ARG A 138 15.19 -12.71 8.17
N THR A 139 14.32 -13.72 8.08
CA THR A 139 14.26 -14.86 9.01
C THR A 139 14.04 -16.18 8.28
N ASN A 140 14.21 -17.29 8.98
CA ASN A 140 13.85 -18.62 8.47
C ASN A 140 12.41 -19.03 8.83
N ALA A 141 11.65 -18.14 9.47
CA ALA A 141 10.29 -18.42 9.90
C ALA A 141 9.38 -18.63 8.67
N MET A 142 8.33 -19.43 8.85
CA MET A 142 7.26 -19.53 7.87
C MET A 142 6.14 -18.56 8.23
N THR A 143 5.38 -18.05 7.25
CA THR A 143 4.18 -17.24 7.52
C THR A 143 2.92 -17.90 7.01
N VAL A 144 1.79 -17.63 7.67
CA VAL A 144 0.47 -18.17 7.26
C VAL A 144 0.06 -17.68 5.88
N ALA A 145 0.34 -16.42 5.58
CA ALA A 145 0.00 -15.77 4.32
C ALA A 145 1.06 -14.73 3.93
N THR A 146 1.08 -14.37 2.66
CA THR A 146 1.79 -13.22 2.10
C THR A 146 0.90 -12.57 1.04
N LEU A 147 1.16 -11.31 0.70
CA LEU A 147 0.46 -10.61 -0.38
C LEU A 147 0.70 -11.19 -1.80
N TYR A 148 1.41 -12.31 -1.93
CA TYR A 148 1.69 -12.93 -3.23
C TYR A 148 0.59 -13.94 -3.63
N HIS A 149 0.14 -13.84 -4.89
CA HIS A 149 -0.98 -14.61 -5.44
C HIS A 149 -0.83 -16.14 -5.39
N ARG A 150 0.38 -16.68 -5.20
CA ARG A 150 0.61 -18.13 -5.11
C ARG A 150 0.15 -18.75 -3.77
N GLY A 151 -0.24 -17.93 -2.79
CA GLY A 151 -0.59 -18.36 -1.43
C GLY A 151 -2.04 -18.12 -1.01
N TYR A 152 -3.01 -18.00 -1.92
CA TYR A 152 -4.39 -17.54 -1.59
C TYR A 152 -5.08 -18.36 -0.49
N LYS A 153 -4.81 -19.67 -0.39
CA LYS A 153 -5.35 -20.51 0.70
C LYS A 153 -4.86 -20.06 2.08
N GLY A 154 -3.63 -19.56 2.17
CA GLY A 154 -3.06 -18.97 3.37
C GLY A 154 -3.80 -17.70 3.78
N ILE A 155 -4.21 -16.87 2.81
CA ILE A 155 -4.98 -15.64 3.08
C ILE A 155 -6.30 -15.95 3.78
N VAL A 156 -7.02 -17.00 3.37
CA VAL A 156 -8.26 -17.41 4.04
C VAL A 156 -8.01 -17.82 5.49
N LYS A 157 -6.91 -18.55 5.76
CA LYS A 157 -6.53 -18.94 7.13
C LYS A 157 -6.13 -17.72 7.97
N TYR A 158 -5.35 -16.81 7.39
CA TYR A 158 -4.98 -15.55 8.00
C TYR A 158 -6.21 -14.71 8.37
N LEU A 159 -7.16 -14.55 7.43
CA LEU A 159 -8.39 -13.80 7.67
C LEU A 159 -9.24 -14.47 8.76
N ARG A 160 -9.31 -15.80 8.80
CA ARG A 160 -10.04 -16.51 9.86
C ARG A 160 -9.45 -16.22 11.25
N ALA A 161 -8.12 -16.28 11.39
CA ALA A 161 -7.46 -15.98 12.66
C ALA A 161 -7.58 -14.50 13.04
N SER A 162 -7.32 -13.59 12.09
CA SER A 162 -7.33 -12.14 12.35
C SER A 162 -8.71 -11.52 12.56
N ARG A 163 -9.76 -12.13 12.00
CA ARG A 163 -11.16 -11.71 12.15
C ARG A 163 -11.88 -12.47 13.27
N ALA A 164 -11.21 -13.34 14.01
CA ALA A 164 -11.82 -14.07 15.12
C ALA A 164 -12.26 -13.08 16.22
N LEU A 165 -13.53 -13.17 16.63
CA LEU A 165 -14.10 -12.29 17.66
C LEU A 165 -13.80 -12.82 19.07
N THR A 166 -13.75 -14.13 19.24
CA THR A 166 -13.47 -14.80 20.52
C THR A 166 -12.06 -15.39 20.53
N ASP A 167 -11.50 -15.60 21.72
CA ASP A 167 -10.17 -16.21 21.87
C ASP A 167 -10.20 -17.69 21.47
N ASP A 168 -11.31 -18.40 21.69
CA ASP A 168 -11.47 -19.80 21.28
C ASP A 168 -11.51 -19.96 19.76
N ASP A 169 -12.24 -19.09 19.05
CA ASP A 169 -12.25 -19.08 17.58
C ASP A 169 -10.85 -18.77 17.02
N ALA A 170 -10.15 -17.83 17.67
CA ALA A 170 -8.80 -17.45 17.28
C ALA A 170 -7.83 -18.62 17.49
N ARG A 171 -7.90 -19.30 18.63
CA ARG A 171 -7.10 -20.50 18.94
C ARG A 171 -7.33 -21.59 17.90
N ALA A 172 -8.59 -21.95 17.64
CA ALA A 172 -8.93 -22.97 16.65
C ALA A 172 -8.42 -22.61 15.24
N ALA A 173 -8.49 -21.33 14.87
CA ALA A 173 -7.96 -20.85 13.60
C ALA A 173 -6.43 -20.92 13.53
N LEU A 174 -5.72 -20.58 14.61
CA LEU A 174 -4.27 -20.67 14.73
C LEU A 174 -3.79 -22.12 14.65
N GLU A 175 -4.44 -23.03 15.37
CA GLU A 175 -4.13 -24.47 15.35
C GLU A 175 -4.36 -25.08 13.95
N ALA A 176 -5.47 -24.74 13.30
CA ALA A 176 -5.75 -25.17 11.92
C ALA A 176 -4.73 -24.62 10.90
N ALA A 177 -4.09 -23.49 11.21
CA ALA A 177 -3.00 -22.90 10.45
C ALA A 177 -1.61 -23.39 10.89
N ARG A 178 -1.53 -24.25 11.91
CA ARG A 178 -0.29 -24.75 12.55
C ARG A 178 0.61 -23.63 13.04
N VAL A 179 0.02 -22.52 13.48
CA VAL A 179 0.76 -21.38 14.02
C VAL A 179 1.35 -21.75 15.37
N LYS A 180 2.61 -21.38 15.60
CA LYS A 180 3.29 -21.52 16.90
C LYS A 180 3.58 -20.18 17.56
N ARG A 181 3.71 -19.12 16.76
CA ARG A 181 3.96 -17.77 17.23
C ARG A 181 3.03 -16.77 16.57
N VAL A 182 2.69 -15.72 17.29
CA VAL A 182 1.95 -14.57 16.74
C VAL A 182 2.82 -13.33 16.91
N LEU A 183 3.17 -12.69 15.79
CA LEU A 183 3.87 -11.41 15.78
C LEU A 183 2.85 -10.29 15.54
N LEU A 184 2.59 -9.52 16.59
CA LEU A 184 1.65 -8.40 16.56
C LEU A 184 2.38 -7.08 16.33
N CYS A 185 1.80 -6.27 15.45
CA CYS A 185 2.15 -4.88 15.28
C CYS A 185 1.18 -4.01 16.11
N VAL A 186 1.70 -3.31 17.11
CA VAL A 186 0.95 -2.38 17.95
C VAL A 186 0.79 -1.08 17.17
N LEU A 187 -0.41 -0.92 16.60
CA LEU A 187 -0.78 0.30 15.90
C LEU A 187 -1.25 1.35 16.91
N PRO A 188 -1.22 2.65 16.55
CA PRO A 188 -1.86 3.69 17.36
C PRO A 188 -3.32 3.33 17.72
N PRO A 189 -3.87 3.79 18.86
CA PRO A 189 -5.17 3.34 19.39
C PRO A 189 -6.37 3.47 18.43
N ASN A 190 -6.28 4.37 17.44
CA ASN A 190 -7.35 4.63 16.47
C ASN A 190 -7.08 3.99 15.09
N ALA A 191 -5.99 3.24 14.95
CA ALA A 191 -5.59 2.63 13.69
C ALA A 191 -5.97 1.14 13.67
N ARG A 192 -6.91 0.80 12.80
CA ARG A 192 -7.31 -0.59 12.52
C ARG A 192 -6.90 -0.98 11.12
N ALA A 193 -6.57 -2.25 10.93
CA ALA A 193 -6.29 -2.75 9.60
C ALA A 193 -7.58 -2.72 8.75
N PRO A 194 -7.54 -2.31 7.47
CA PRO A 194 -8.75 -2.12 6.66
C PRO A 194 -9.63 -3.36 6.55
N TYR A 195 -9.04 -4.56 6.63
CA TYR A 195 -9.74 -5.84 6.52
C TYR A 195 -10.38 -6.35 7.83
N ILE A 196 -10.35 -5.57 8.92
CA ILE A 196 -11.12 -5.82 10.16
C ILE A 196 -11.96 -4.61 10.58
N ALA A 197 -11.88 -3.50 9.85
CA ALA A 197 -12.52 -2.24 10.24
C ALA A 197 -14.06 -2.32 10.33
N ASP A 198 -14.66 -3.31 9.66
CA ASP A 198 -16.10 -3.60 9.66
C ASP A 198 -16.59 -4.39 10.88
N LEU A 199 -15.67 -4.90 11.71
CA LEU A 199 -15.99 -5.78 12.83
C LEU A 199 -15.96 -5.05 14.18
N PRO A 200 -16.62 -5.61 15.21
CA PRO A 200 -16.28 -5.33 16.60
C PRO A 200 -14.79 -5.62 16.89
N GLU A 201 -14.34 -5.31 18.10
CA GLU A 201 -12.99 -5.61 18.55
C GLU A 201 -12.67 -7.11 18.43
N THR A 202 -11.61 -7.43 17.67
CA THR A 202 -11.20 -8.83 17.45
C THR A 202 -10.31 -9.35 18.58
N ALA A 203 -10.10 -10.66 18.64
CA ALA A 203 -9.18 -11.28 19.60
C ALA A 203 -7.77 -10.69 19.49
N MET A 204 -7.24 -10.53 18.27
CA MET A 204 -5.91 -9.96 18.09
C MET A 204 -5.82 -8.49 18.54
N GLU A 205 -6.90 -7.71 18.43
CA GLU A 205 -6.94 -6.34 18.95
C GLU A 205 -6.89 -6.31 20.48
N ARG A 206 -7.62 -7.22 21.14
CA ARG A 206 -7.51 -7.42 22.59
C ARG A 206 -6.11 -7.86 23.01
N TRP A 207 -5.45 -8.73 22.25
CA TRP A 207 -4.08 -9.16 22.56
C TRP A 207 -3.08 -8.01 22.46
N LYS A 208 -3.25 -7.11 21.47
CA LYS A 208 -2.44 -5.88 21.35
C LYS A 208 -2.62 -4.93 22.54
N SER A 209 -3.79 -4.94 23.19
CA SER A 209 -4.05 -4.16 24.41
C SER A 209 -3.66 -4.90 25.71
N GLY A 210 -3.03 -6.07 25.60
CA GLY A 210 -2.56 -6.87 26.73
C GLY A 210 -3.59 -7.81 27.35
N GLN A 211 -4.80 -7.88 26.78
CA GLN A 211 -5.83 -8.84 27.20
C GLN A 211 -5.54 -10.21 26.57
N LEU A 212 -4.56 -10.92 27.12
CA LEU A 212 -4.14 -12.23 26.62
C LEU A 212 -4.92 -13.37 27.28
N PRO A 213 -5.41 -14.37 26.52
CA PRO A 213 -5.98 -15.59 27.09
C PRO A 213 -4.89 -16.44 27.74
N SER A 214 -5.28 -17.38 28.62
CA SER A 214 -4.35 -18.20 29.40
C SER A 214 -3.43 -19.11 28.57
N TRP A 215 -3.80 -19.42 27.33
CA TRP A 215 -3.04 -20.25 26.39
C TRP A 215 -2.04 -19.46 25.53
N LEU A 216 -1.98 -18.13 25.68
CA LEU A 216 -1.14 -17.25 24.88
C LEU A 216 -0.18 -16.48 25.81
N HIS A 217 1.12 -16.62 25.56
CA HIS A 217 2.15 -16.02 26.39
C HIS A 217 2.92 -14.96 25.62
N LYS A 218 3.27 -13.86 26.29
CA LYS A 218 4.13 -12.82 25.72
C LYS A 218 5.59 -13.19 25.94
N ASP A 219 6.32 -13.43 24.85
CA ASP A 219 7.75 -13.77 24.89
C ASP A 219 8.62 -12.52 24.83
N HIS A 220 8.27 -11.60 23.94
CA HIS A 220 9.03 -10.38 23.69
C HIS A 220 8.10 -9.19 23.40
N GLU A 221 8.57 -8.01 23.76
CA GLU A 221 7.93 -6.72 23.48
C GLU A 221 9.02 -5.68 23.24
N ASP A 222 8.85 -4.88 22.19
CA ASP A 222 9.72 -3.75 21.86
C ASP A 222 8.82 -2.56 21.51
N ASP A 223 8.58 -1.71 22.52
CA ASP A 223 7.73 -0.53 22.40
C ASP A 223 8.26 0.45 21.35
N ALA A 224 9.58 0.56 21.21
CA ALA A 224 10.20 1.43 20.21
C ALA A 224 9.98 0.92 18.79
N ALA A 225 9.92 -0.41 18.60
CA ALA A 225 9.60 -1.04 17.33
C ALA A 225 8.09 -1.25 17.10
N GLY A 226 7.26 -1.09 18.15
CA GLY A 226 5.82 -1.35 18.13
C GLY A 226 5.48 -2.84 17.97
N LEU A 227 6.30 -3.75 18.50
CA LEU A 227 6.17 -5.19 18.24
C LEU A 227 5.96 -6.00 19.51
N ILE A 228 5.07 -6.99 19.43
CA ILE A 228 4.87 -8.00 20.48
C ILE A 228 4.97 -9.39 19.82
N LEU A 229 5.83 -10.25 20.37
CA LEU A 229 5.88 -11.67 19.99
C LEU A 229 5.19 -12.51 21.07
N LEU A 230 4.24 -13.33 20.62
CA LEU A 230 3.49 -14.24 21.46
C LEU A 230 3.75 -15.70 21.07
N SER A 231 3.75 -16.60 22.06
CA SER A 231 3.81 -18.05 21.88
C SER A 231 2.53 -18.72 22.35
N LEU A 232 2.12 -19.76 21.62
CA LEU A 232 1.01 -20.61 22.02
C LEU A 232 1.53 -21.68 22.99
N SER A 233 0.85 -21.88 24.12
CA SER A 233 1.16 -22.98 25.02
C SER A 233 0.95 -24.32 24.30
N PRO A 234 1.90 -25.28 24.40
CA PRO A 234 1.61 -26.66 24.00
C PRO A 234 0.53 -27.24 24.93
N GLU A 235 -0.40 -28.01 24.37
CA GLU A 235 -1.29 -28.88 25.16
C GLU A 235 -0.51 -30.01 25.84
#